data_AF-A0AAV4JDY7-F1
#
_entry.id   AF-A0AAV4JDY7-F1
#
_cell.length_a   1.000
_cell.length_b   1.000
_cell.length_c   1.000
_cell.angle_alpha   90.00
_cell.angle_beta   90.00
_cell.angle_gamma   90.00
#
_symmetry.space_group_name_H-M   'P 1'
#
loop_
_entity.id
_entity.type
_entity.pdbx_description
1 polymer ?
#
loop_
_entity_poly.entity_id
_entity_poly.type
_entity_poly.pdbx_seq_one_letter_code
_entity_poly.pdbx_strand_id
1 'polypeptide(L)'
;MERFLRATCPSCVSLAGSEDHLVLRTPSLAQQIIKISQEASTQQKPLLTQDQRERLFMAMKHIKLSIGRSCFNQDIFTSMLLRCHLPLEVSWNLYRESVIDLSTFLSSQLKRDEGYKVKLSKSLVALCLGSLDTLRLRQEILSDFVVFLQKQAFCNIQTSTGQLEKQVLNSVLEDILKLSAPCTDENLALPSNFLATSTIVEPQTVHRFAIHSLSLILSFNANKSVADCMKSETEWMSSSTSVILQPMIKEFFLCLNYLEVNGILMRALENQSINSVHIFTYLCALYTCFTEAPTSMKGTII
;
A
#
# COMPACT_ATOMS: atom_id res chain seq x y z
N MET A 1 -9.70 18.95 -35.58
CA MET A 1 -9.95 18.07 -34.42
C MET A 1 -11.08 17.06 -34.69
N GLU A 2 -12.22 17.45 -35.27
CA GLU A 2 -13.29 16.49 -35.63
C GLU A 2 -12.93 15.48 -36.73
N ARG A 3 -12.02 15.81 -37.65
CA ARG A 3 -11.55 14.85 -38.68
C ARG A 3 -10.66 13.74 -38.13
N PHE A 4 -9.97 13.95 -37.02
CA PHE A 4 -9.19 12.90 -36.34
C PHE A 4 -10.09 11.89 -35.59
N LEU A 5 -11.30 12.32 -35.21
CA LEU A 5 -12.30 11.46 -34.53
C LEU A 5 -13.07 10.53 -35.49
N ARG A 6 -12.94 10.72 -36.82
CA ARG A 6 -13.55 9.82 -37.82
C ARG A 6 -12.65 8.66 -38.26
N ALA A 7 -11.36 8.70 -37.94
CA ALA A 7 -10.38 7.79 -38.54
C ALA A 7 -10.15 6.47 -37.79
N THR A 8 -10.70 6.29 -36.57
CA THR A 8 -10.38 5.13 -35.71
C THR A 8 -11.41 4.00 -35.69
N CYS A 9 -12.45 4.01 -36.53
CA CYS A 9 -13.36 2.86 -36.70
C CYS A 9 -14.10 2.90 -38.05
N PRO A 10 -13.71 2.11 -39.07
CA PRO A 10 -14.41 2.02 -40.35
C PRO A 10 -15.71 1.16 -40.29
N SER A 11 -16.00 0.51 -39.17
CA SER A 11 -16.97 -0.60 -39.12
C SER A 11 -18.18 -0.38 -38.20
N CYS A 12 -18.60 0.87 -37.95
CA CYS A 12 -19.96 1.12 -37.46
C CYS A 12 -20.93 1.25 -38.64
N VAL A 13 -21.25 0.11 -39.26
CA VAL A 13 -22.43 0.00 -40.13
C VAL A 13 -23.64 -0.24 -39.23
N SER A 14 -24.69 0.54 -39.46
CA SER A 14 -25.91 0.54 -38.67
C SER A 14 -26.62 -0.81 -38.73
N LEU A 15 -26.89 -1.41 -37.58
CA LEU A 15 -27.88 -2.47 -37.45
C LEU A 15 -28.95 -1.96 -36.50
N ALA A 16 -30.08 -1.57 -37.08
CA ALA A 16 -31.29 -1.19 -36.35
C ALA A 16 -32.00 -2.47 -35.89
N GLY A 17 -32.34 -2.55 -34.60
CA GLY A 17 -33.25 -3.58 -34.09
C GLY A 17 -33.11 -3.86 -32.60
N SER A 18 -33.90 -3.11 -31.79
CA SER A 18 -34.36 -3.38 -30.42
C SER A 18 -33.34 -3.81 -29.36
N GLU A 19 -33.20 -2.96 -28.33
CA GLU A 19 -32.32 -3.03 -27.14
C GLU A 19 -30.88 -2.47 -27.29
N ASP A 20 -30.72 -1.45 -28.13
CA ASP A 20 -29.53 -0.60 -28.15
C ASP A 20 -29.50 0.37 -26.95
N HIS A 21 -29.22 -0.16 -25.75
CA HIS A 21 -28.72 0.68 -24.67
C HIS A 21 -27.35 1.25 -25.08
N LEU A 22 -27.31 2.57 -25.28
CA LEU A 22 -26.17 3.38 -25.73
C LEU A 22 -24.82 2.85 -25.25
N VAL A 23 -24.05 2.27 -26.17
CA VAL A 23 -22.62 2.01 -25.96
C VAL A 23 -21.92 3.36 -25.96
N LEU A 24 -21.52 3.80 -24.77
CA LEU A 24 -20.78 5.03 -24.62
C LEU A 24 -19.37 4.85 -25.20
N ARG A 25 -18.88 5.88 -25.90
CA ARG A 25 -17.50 5.86 -26.41
C ARG A 25 -16.51 5.90 -25.25
N THR A 26 -15.35 5.29 -25.46
CA THR A 26 -14.23 5.26 -24.49
C THR A 26 -13.93 6.62 -23.82
N PRO A 27 -13.87 7.77 -24.54
CA PRO A 27 -13.61 9.06 -23.90
C PRO A 27 -14.74 9.53 -22.98
N SER A 28 -15.99 9.23 -23.30
CA SER A 28 -17.16 9.57 -22.47
C SER A 28 -17.16 8.77 -21.18
N LEU A 29 -16.79 7.48 -21.25
CA LEU A 29 -16.62 6.63 -20.07
C LEU A 29 -15.47 7.14 -19.18
N ALA A 30 -14.33 7.49 -19.77
CA ALA A 30 -13.21 8.07 -19.03
C ALA A 30 -13.62 9.39 -18.34
N GLN A 31 -14.35 10.26 -19.03
CA GLN A 31 -14.83 11.52 -18.44
C GLN A 31 -15.78 11.32 -17.25
N GLN A 32 -16.65 10.31 -17.29
CA GLN A 32 -17.52 9.98 -16.15
C GLN A 32 -16.70 9.59 -14.92
N ILE A 33 -15.70 8.72 -15.10
CA ILE A 33 -14.79 8.31 -14.02
C ILE A 33 -13.97 9.49 -13.49
N ILE A 34 -13.46 10.33 -14.38
CA ILE A 34 -12.70 11.54 -14.01
C ILE A 34 -13.58 12.48 -13.18
N LYS A 35 -14.85 12.69 -13.57
CA LYS A 35 -15.79 13.55 -12.83
C LYS A 35 -16.04 13.02 -11.42
N ILE A 36 -16.34 11.73 -11.27
CA ILE A 36 -16.50 11.09 -9.95
C ILE A 36 -15.23 11.26 -9.11
N SER A 37 -14.06 11.07 -9.72
CA SER A 37 -12.76 11.17 -9.05
C SER A 37 -12.44 12.60 -8.59
N GLN A 38 -12.80 13.61 -9.38
CA GLN A 38 -12.64 15.02 -9.03
C GLN A 38 -13.55 15.41 -7.87
N GLU A 39 -14.81 14.98 -7.89
CA GLU A 39 -15.76 15.20 -6.80
C GLU A 39 -15.34 14.51 -5.50
N ALA A 40 -14.75 13.32 -5.58
CA ALA A 40 -14.22 12.63 -4.40
C ALA A 40 -12.98 13.33 -3.83
N SER A 41 -12.08 13.82 -4.71
CA SER A 41 -10.84 14.46 -4.29
C SER A 41 -11.06 15.77 -3.52
N THR A 42 -12.15 16.50 -3.78
CA THR A 42 -12.48 17.74 -3.06
C THR A 42 -12.97 17.47 -1.63
N GLN A 43 -13.49 16.28 -1.34
CA GLN A 43 -14.10 15.94 -0.05
C GLN A 43 -13.06 15.49 1.00
N GLN A 44 -11.80 15.28 0.61
CA GLN A 44 -10.70 14.86 1.49
C GLN A 44 -10.99 13.61 2.34
N LYS A 45 -11.94 12.76 1.91
CA LYS A 45 -12.24 11.47 2.56
C LYS A 45 -11.44 10.36 1.89
N PRO A 46 -10.97 9.35 2.66
CA PRO A 46 -10.18 8.25 2.10
C PRO A 46 -11.01 7.31 1.22
N LEU A 47 -12.34 7.27 1.42
CA LEU A 47 -13.28 6.42 0.69
C LEU A 47 -14.38 7.25 0.02
N LEU A 48 -14.97 6.69 -1.03
CA LEU A 48 -16.09 7.25 -1.78
C LEU A 48 -17.37 7.26 -0.96
N THR A 49 -18.24 8.23 -1.24
CA THR A 49 -19.60 8.25 -0.70
C THR A 49 -20.47 7.18 -1.37
N GLN A 50 -21.59 6.83 -0.74
CA GLN A 50 -22.54 5.84 -1.29
C GLN A 50 -23.01 6.23 -2.71
N ASP A 51 -23.37 7.49 -2.91
CA ASP A 51 -23.77 8.02 -4.22
C ASP A 51 -22.63 7.92 -5.27
N GLN A 52 -21.39 8.21 -4.89
CA GLN A 52 -20.23 8.07 -5.78
C GLN A 52 -19.97 6.60 -6.15
N ARG A 53 -20.16 5.66 -5.21
CA ARG A 53 -20.03 4.22 -5.46
C ARG A 53 -21.08 3.71 -6.43
N GLU A 54 -22.33 4.14 -6.28
CA GLU A 54 -23.41 3.76 -7.20
C GLU A 54 -23.16 4.28 -8.62
N ARG A 55 -22.72 5.54 -8.75
CA ARG A 55 -22.31 6.12 -10.04
C ARG A 55 -21.10 5.40 -10.64
N LEU A 56 -20.11 5.04 -9.83
CA LEU A 56 -18.95 4.27 -10.26
C LEU A 56 -19.35 2.87 -10.74
N PHE A 57 -20.23 2.19 -10.00
CA PHE A 57 -20.75 0.87 -10.36
C PHE A 57 -21.47 0.90 -11.72
N MET A 58 -22.32 1.91 -11.94
CA MET A 58 -22.98 2.09 -13.24
C MET A 58 -21.98 2.35 -14.36
N ALA A 59 -20.97 3.21 -14.13
CA ALA A 59 -19.91 3.44 -15.10
C ALA A 59 -19.13 2.15 -15.41
N MET A 60 -18.84 1.31 -14.40
CA MET A 60 -18.19 0.00 -14.59
C MET A 60 -19.03 -0.94 -15.43
N LYS A 61 -20.36 -0.97 -15.22
CA LYS A 61 -21.27 -1.76 -16.06
C LYS A 61 -21.19 -1.34 -17.53
N HIS A 62 -21.15 -0.03 -17.81
CA HIS A 62 -20.99 0.46 -19.18
C HIS A 62 -19.61 0.17 -19.78
N ILE A 63 -18.54 0.22 -18.99
CA ILE A 63 -17.20 -0.19 -19.45
C ILE A 63 -17.20 -1.67 -19.82
N LYS A 64 -17.71 -2.56 -18.96
CA LYS A 64 -17.81 -4.00 -19.24
C LYS A 64 -18.60 -4.30 -20.52
N LEU A 65 -19.74 -3.62 -20.71
CA LEU A 65 -20.53 -3.72 -21.94
C LEU A 65 -19.73 -3.28 -23.17
N SER A 66 -18.94 -2.21 -23.04
CA SER A 66 -18.11 -1.69 -24.14
C SER A 66 -16.93 -2.60 -24.46
N ILE A 67 -16.34 -3.25 -23.44
CA ILE A 67 -15.30 -4.30 -23.61
C ILE A 67 -15.90 -5.50 -24.35
N GLY A 68 -17.06 -6.00 -23.92
CA GLY A 68 -17.74 -7.15 -24.56
C GLY A 68 -18.13 -6.90 -26.02
N ARG A 69 -18.35 -5.64 -26.40
CA ARG A 69 -18.63 -5.21 -27.78
C ARG A 69 -17.39 -4.77 -28.56
N SER A 70 -16.18 -4.98 -28.04
CA SER A 70 -14.90 -4.58 -28.65
C SER A 70 -14.79 -3.09 -29.03
N CYS A 71 -15.57 -2.24 -28.37
CA CYS A 71 -15.62 -0.78 -28.61
C CYS A 71 -14.77 0.02 -27.59
N PHE A 72 -14.11 -0.69 -26.67
CA PHE A 72 -13.29 -0.11 -25.62
C PHE A 72 -11.81 -0.07 -26.00
N ASN A 73 -11.21 1.12 -25.95
CA ASN A 73 -9.78 1.29 -26.15
C ASN A 73 -9.08 1.58 -24.81
N GLN A 74 -8.40 0.56 -24.28
CA GLN A 74 -7.76 0.64 -22.97
C GLN A 74 -6.64 1.70 -22.91
N ASP A 75 -5.89 1.88 -23.99
CA ASP A 75 -4.78 2.85 -24.05
C ASP A 75 -5.29 4.28 -23.96
N ILE A 76 -6.31 4.62 -24.75
CA ILE A 76 -6.94 5.94 -24.71
C ILE A 76 -7.53 6.19 -23.33
N PHE A 77 -8.26 5.21 -22.79
CA PHE A 77 -8.86 5.30 -21.46
C PHE A 77 -7.80 5.56 -20.37
N THR A 78 -6.76 4.73 -20.32
CA THR A 78 -5.67 4.84 -19.34
C THR A 78 -4.92 6.16 -19.50
N SER A 79 -4.63 6.58 -20.74
CA SER A 79 -3.94 7.85 -21.01
C SER A 79 -4.72 9.08 -20.51
N MET A 80 -6.06 9.03 -20.54
CA MET A 80 -6.92 10.08 -20.01
C MET A 80 -6.91 10.07 -18.48
N LEU A 81 -7.01 8.89 -17.87
CA LEU A 81 -6.97 8.74 -16.40
C LEU A 81 -5.62 9.15 -15.81
N LEU A 82 -4.52 8.93 -16.52
CA LEU A 82 -3.18 9.37 -16.09
C LEU A 82 -3.04 10.89 -15.97
N ARG A 83 -4.00 11.68 -16.46
CA ARG A 83 -3.99 13.15 -16.37
C ARG A 83 -4.62 13.68 -15.09
N CYS A 84 -5.23 12.81 -14.27
CA CYS A 84 -5.86 13.18 -13.01
C CYS A 84 -5.37 12.31 -11.86
N HIS A 85 -5.48 12.84 -10.64
CA HIS A 85 -5.32 12.04 -9.44
C HIS A 85 -6.61 11.23 -9.19
N LEU A 86 -6.49 9.91 -9.17
CA LEU A 86 -7.60 9.02 -8.86
C LEU A 86 -7.57 8.67 -7.37
N PRO A 87 -8.72 8.74 -6.66
CA PRO A 87 -8.85 8.15 -5.34
C PRO A 87 -8.51 6.65 -5.38
N LEU A 88 -7.93 6.14 -4.29
CA LEU A 88 -7.47 4.74 -4.22
C LEU A 88 -8.60 3.73 -4.43
N GLU A 89 -9.80 4.02 -3.91
CA GLU A 89 -10.97 3.16 -4.12
C GLU A 89 -11.36 3.09 -5.61
N VAL A 90 -11.22 4.18 -6.38
CA VAL A 90 -11.55 4.19 -7.82
C VAL A 90 -10.53 3.37 -8.62
N SER A 91 -9.24 3.61 -8.38
CA SER A 91 -8.18 2.86 -9.08
C SER A 91 -8.19 1.38 -8.70
N TRP A 92 -8.51 1.04 -7.46
CA TRP A 92 -8.71 -0.34 -7.01
C TRP A 92 -9.87 -1.03 -7.73
N ASN A 93 -11.03 -0.40 -7.84
CA ASN A 93 -12.18 -0.97 -8.56
C ASN A 93 -11.88 -1.19 -10.05
N LEU A 94 -11.20 -0.24 -10.70
CA LEU A 94 -10.77 -0.39 -12.10
C LEU A 94 -9.78 -1.55 -12.29
N TYR A 95 -8.85 -1.71 -11.35
CA TYR A 95 -7.89 -2.82 -11.34
C TYR A 95 -8.60 -4.16 -11.16
N ARG A 96 -9.48 -4.27 -10.15
CA ARG A 96 -10.22 -5.50 -9.84
C ARG A 96 -11.05 -6.01 -11.00
N GLU A 97 -11.58 -5.09 -11.80
CA GLU A 97 -12.36 -5.42 -13.00
C GLU A 97 -11.51 -5.59 -14.26
N SER A 98 -10.18 -5.66 -14.11
CA SER A 98 -9.21 -5.82 -15.20
C SER A 98 -9.32 -4.74 -16.29
N VAL A 99 -9.81 -3.55 -15.93
CA VAL A 99 -9.93 -2.39 -16.84
C VAL A 99 -8.58 -1.70 -17.01
N ILE A 100 -7.80 -1.62 -15.92
CA ILE A 100 -6.44 -1.07 -15.92
C ILE A 100 -5.47 -2.09 -15.33
N ASP A 101 -4.24 -2.09 -15.85
CA ASP A 101 -3.13 -2.72 -15.15
C ASP A 101 -2.59 -1.74 -14.09
N LEU A 102 -2.80 -2.09 -12.83
CA LEU A 102 -2.39 -1.27 -11.68
C LEU A 102 -0.88 -1.01 -11.69
N SER A 103 -0.09 -1.96 -12.21
CA SER A 103 1.36 -1.84 -12.24
C SER A 103 1.86 -0.78 -13.19
N THR A 104 1.46 -0.89 -14.46
CA THR A 104 1.75 0.12 -15.46
C THR A 104 1.17 1.47 -15.06
N PHE A 105 -0.03 1.52 -14.47
CA PHE A 105 -0.68 2.77 -14.07
C PHE A 105 0.09 3.51 -12.97
N LEU A 106 0.41 2.85 -11.85
CA LEU A 106 1.09 3.49 -10.73
C LEU A 106 2.52 3.88 -11.07
N SER A 107 3.27 3.00 -11.74
CA SER A 107 4.63 3.34 -12.16
C SER A 107 4.66 4.50 -13.17
N SER A 108 3.62 4.64 -14.00
CA SER A 108 3.47 5.80 -14.90
C SER A 108 3.14 7.10 -14.16
N GLN A 109 2.31 7.04 -13.11
CA GLN A 109 2.00 8.19 -12.27
C GLN A 109 3.22 8.65 -11.46
N LEU A 110 3.94 7.71 -10.84
CA LEU A 110 5.15 7.97 -10.07
C LEU A 110 6.25 8.62 -10.91
N LYS A 111 6.39 8.22 -12.19
CA LYS A 111 7.32 8.85 -13.13
C LYS A 111 6.92 10.25 -13.60
N ARG A 112 5.61 10.57 -13.57
CA ARG A 112 5.06 11.81 -14.15
C ARG A 112 4.99 12.95 -13.14
N ASP A 113 4.58 12.66 -11.91
CA ASP A 113 4.38 13.66 -10.85
C ASP A 113 5.20 13.28 -9.61
N GLU A 114 6.28 14.01 -9.36
CA GLU A 114 7.13 13.85 -8.16
C GLU A 114 6.34 14.00 -6.85
N GLY A 115 5.27 14.79 -6.85
CA GLY A 115 4.38 14.95 -5.71
C GLY A 115 3.40 13.79 -5.52
N TYR A 116 3.27 12.90 -6.51
CA TYR A 116 2.35 11.77 -6.45
C TYR A 116 2.73 10.77 -5.36
N LYS A 117 4.05 10.55 -5.13
CA LYS A 117 4.53 9.65 -4.06
C LYS A 117 3.99 10.05 -2.68
N VAL A 118 4.01 11.35 -2.37
CA VAL A 118 3.53 11.90 -1.10
C VAL A 118 2.00 11.84 -1.01
N LYS A 119 1.30 12.09 -2.12
CA LYS A 119 -0.17 11.96 -2.16
C LYS A 119 -0.60 10.52 -1.97
N LEU A 120 0.10 9.58 -2.62
CA LEU A 120 -0.16 8.14 -2.52
C LEU A 120 0.10 7.63 -1.11
N SER A 121 1.26 7.96 -0.51
CA SER A 121 1.57 7.55 0.86
C SER A 121 0.53 8.07 1.85
N LYS A 122 0.18 9.37 1.76
CA LYS A 122 -0.87 9.97 2.62
C LYS A 122 -2.24 9.31 2.42
N SER A 123 -2.60 8.96 1.18
CA SER A 123 -3.88 8.30 0.89
C SER A 123 -3.92 6.88 1.46
N LEU A 124 -2.81 6.14 1.38
CA LEU A 124 -2.68 4.81 1.98
C LEU A 124 -2.76 4.89 3.50
N VAL A 125 -2.02 5.81 4.13
CA VAL A 125 -2.09 6.02 5.59
C VAL A 125 -3.50 6.45 6.03
N ALA A 126 -4.17 7.31 5.24
CA ALA A 126 -5.54 7.70 5.52
C ALA A 126 -6.54 6.53 5.44
N LEU A 127 -6.27 5.49 4.63
CA LEU A 127 -7.08 4.26 4.64
C LEU A 127 -6.84 3.42 5.90
N CYS A 128 -5.68 3.51 6.56
CA CYS A 128 -5.46 2.84 7.83
C CYS A 128 -6.42 3.37 8.92
N LEU A 129 -6.83 4.63 8.82
CA LEU A 129 -7.73 5.31 9.77
C LEU A 129 -9.18 5.30 9.27
N GLY A 130 -10.15 5.04 10.15
CA GLY A 130 -11.57 5.08 9.78
C GLY A 130 -12.50 4.32 10.71
N SER A 131 -13.77 4.21 10.31
CA SER A 131 -14.81 3.49 11.06
C SER A 131 -14.70 1.97 10.93
N LEU A 132 -15.32 1.25 11.87
CA LEU A 132 -15.48 -0.22 11.80
C LEU A 132 -16.29 -0.68 10.58
N ASP A 133 -17.32 0.08 10.21
CA ASP A 133 -18.20 -0.26 9.07
C ASP A 133 -17.44 -0.36 7.74
N THR A 134 -16.32 0.36 7.63
CA THR A 134 -15.49 0.38 6.44
C THR A 134 -14.19 -0.42 6.58
N LEU A 135 -13.96 -1.05 7.74
CA LEU A 135 -12.71 -1.72 8.08
C LEU A 135 -12.29 -2.74 7.02
N ARG A 136 -13.20 -3.65 6.64
CA ARG A 136 -12.93 -4.71 5.66
C ARG A 136 -12.57 -4.16 4.28
N LEU A 137 -13.32 -3.18 3.79
CA LEU A 137 -13.05 -2.55 2.50
C LEU A 137 -11.69 -1.83 2.50
N ARG A 138 -11.38 -1.09 3.58
CA ARG A 138 -10.08 -0.41 3.73
C ARG A 138 -8.93 -1.43 3.73
N GLN A 139 -9.09 -2.54 4.46
CA GLN A 139 -8.12 -3.62 4.51
C GLN A 139 -7.89 -4.30 3.14
N GLU A 140 -8.96 -4.60 2.40
CA GLU A 140 -8.86 -5.20 1.06
C GLU A 140 -8.11 -4.28 0.09
N ILE A 141 -8.47 -2.99 0.05
CA ILE A 141 -7.76 -2.00 -0.78
C ILE A 141 -6.29 -1.93 -0.37
N LEU A 142 -6.01 -1.75 0.93
CA LEU A 142 -4.63 -1.64 1.42
C LEU A 142 -3.79 -2.87 1.10
N SER A 143 -4.35 -4.07 1.28
CA SER A 143 -3.64 -5.32 0.98
C SER A 143 -3.23 -5.39 -0.49
N ASP A 144 -4.15 -5.14 -1.42
CA ASP A 144 -3.85 -5.20 -2.86
C ASP A 144 -2.80 -4.17 -3.29
N PHE A 145 -2.86 -2.94 -2.75
CA PHE A 145 -1.84 -1.93 -3.04
C PHE A 145 -0.48 -2.30 -2.45
N VAL A 146 -0.43 -2.87 -1.23
CA VAL A 146 0.81 -3.32 -0.61
C VAL A 146 1.41 -4.49 -1.39
N VAL A 147 0.62 -5.47 -1.84
CA VAL A 147 1.05 -6.56 -2.74
C VAL A 147 1.75 -5.97 -3.96
N PHE A 148 1.08 -5.03 -4.62
CA PHE A 148 1.59 -4.43 -5.84
C PHE A 148 2.93 -3.72 -5.59
N LEU A 149 2.97 -2.86 -4.58
CA LEU A 149 4.17 -2.08 -4.26
C LEU A 149 5.33 -3.00 -3.88
N GLN A 150 5.09 -4.06 -3.11
CA GLN A 150 6.12 -5.04 -2.74
C GLN A 150 6.73 -5.72 -3.95
N LYS A 151 5.90 -6.18 -4.89
CA LYS A 151 6.35 -6.84 -6.12
C LYS A 151 7.31 -5.97 -6.91
N GLN A 152 7.01 -4.67 -7.05
CA GLN A 152 7.86 -3.77 -7.83
C GLN A 152 9.08 -3.29 -7.04
N ALA A 153 8.90 -2.96 -5.75
CA ALA A 153 9.94 -2.40 -4.90
C ALA A 153 11.06 -3.40 -4.55
N PHE A 154 10.72 -4.68 -4.44
CA PHE A 154 11.64 -5.73 -3.98
C PHE A 154 11.85 -6.84 -4.99
N CYS A 155 11.54 -6.62 -6.28
CA CYS A 155 11.90 -7.55 -7.34
C CYS A 155 13.44 -7.73 -7.46
N ASN A 156 13.88 -8.80 -8.12
CA ASN A 156 15.32 -9.10 -8.26
C ASN A 156 16.07 -8.06 -9.11
N ILE A 157 15.39 -7.47 -10.10
CA ILE A 157 15.98 -6.47 -10.99
C ILE A 157 15.59 -5.08 -10.48
N GLN A 158 16.51 -4.37 -9.84
CA GLN A 158 16.25 -3.01 -9.39
C GLN A 158 15.95 -2.10 -10.58
N THR A 159 14.75 -1.52 -10.58
CA THR A 159 14.33 -0.52 -11.55
C THR A 159 14.25 0.84 -10.87
N SER A 160 14.39 1.93 -11.63
CA SER A 160 14.19 3.29 -11.11
C SER A 160 12.78 3.51 -10.58
N THR A 161 11.78 2.82 -11.16
CA THR A 161 10.42 2.75 -10.63
C THR A 161 10.39 2.05 -9.28
N GLY A 162 11.00 0.86 -9.18
CA GLY A 162 11.04 0.06 -7.95
C GLY A 162 11.52 0.86 -6.74
N GLN A 163 12.47 1.76 -6.95
CA GLN A 163 12.95 2.65 -5.89
C GLN A 163 11.89 3.68 -5.44
N LEU A 164 11.07 4.20 -6.34
CA LEU A 164 9.94 5.08 -6.01
C LEU A 164 8.84 4.32 -5.26
N GLU A 165 8.49 3.11 -5.71
CA GLU A 165 7.53 2.27 -4.98
C GLU A 165 8.04 1.90 -3.58
N LYS A 166 9.35 1.63 -3.44
CA LYS A 166 10.01 1.41 -2.15
C LYS A 166 9.91 2.62 -1.23
N GLN A 167 10.12 3.83 -1.76
CA GLN A 167 9.97 5.07 -0.99
C GLN A 167 8.53 5.24 -0.49
N VAL A 168 7.52 4.93 -1.31
CA VAL A 168 6.11 4.97 -0.89
C VAL A 168 5.86 4.01 0.27
N LEU A 169 6.32 2.75 0.17
CA LEU A 169 6.20 1.77 1.25
C LEU A 169 6.91 2.21 2.54
N ASN A 170 8.11 2.78 2.43
CA ASN A 170 8.84 3.31 3.58
C ASN A 170 8.04 4.43 4.27
N SER A 171 7.55 5.40 3.50
CA SER A 171 6.75 6.50 4.05
C SER A 171 5.47 6.00 4.73
N VAL A 172 4.79 5.01 4.14
CA VAL A 172 3.60 4.41 4.76
C VAL A 172 3.97 3.71 6.07
N LEU A 173 5.06 2.93 6.10
CA LEU A 173 5.49 2.25 7.33
C LEU A 173 5.89 3.26 8.42
N GLU A 174 6.66 4.30 8.07
CA GLU A 174 7.06 5.37 9.00
C GLU A 174 5.85 6.12 9.58
N ASP A 175 4.85 6.44 8.76
CA ASP A 175 3.65 7.11 9.23
C ASP A 175 2.79 6.20 10.11
N ILE A 176 2.71 4.89 9.83
CA ILE A 176 2.07 3.91 10.73
C ILE A 176 2.84 3.83 12.07
N LEU A 177 4.17 3.89 12.06
CA LEU A 177 4.97 3.92 13.28
C LEU A 177 4.67 5.17 14.13
N LYS A 178 4.41 6.32 13.51
CA LYS A 178 3.97 7.53 14.23
C LYS A 178 2.59 7.35 14.86
N LEU A 179 1.69 6.62 14.22
CA LEU A 179 0.36 6.29 14.76
C LEU A 179 0.44 5.30 15.91
N SER A 180 1.45 4.41 15.94
CA SER A 180 1.63 3.37 16.96
C SER A 180 2.03 3.84 18.36
N ALA A 181 2.10 5.16 18.58
CA ALA A 181 2.30 5.79 19.87
C ALA A 181 1.10 5.53 20.82
N PRO A 182 1.29 5.51 22.15
CA PRO A 182 0.35 4.92 23.13
C PRO A 182 -1.02 5.60 23.32
N CYS A 183 -1.48 6.45 22.39
CA CYS A 183 -2.64 7.33 22.57
C CYS A 183 -3.74 7.16 21.51
N THR A 184 -3.75 6.09 20.72
CA THR A 184 -4.76 5.90 19.67
C THR A 184 -5.67 4.71 20.00
N ASP A 185 -6.88 5.02 20.48
CA ASP A 185 -8.02 4.10 20.62
C ASP A 185 -8.44 3.63 19.22
N GLU A 186 -8.03 2.44 18.79
CA GLU A 186 -7.93 2.15 17.34
C GLU A 186 -8.85 1.08 16.77
N ASN A 187 -9.55 1.48 15.72
CA ASN A 187 -10.06 0.63 14.64
C ASN A 187 -9.18 0.78 13.39
N LEU A 188 -7.87 0.51 13.53
CA LEU A 188 -6.99 0.56 12.37
C LEU A 188 -7.29 -0.55 11.39
N ALA A 189 -7.48 -0.16 10.14
CA ALA A 189 -7.30 -1.06 9.01
C ALA A 189 -5.80 -1.17 8.75
N LEU A 190 -5.05 -1.81 9.63
CA LEU A 190 -3.72 -2.25 9.25
C LEU A 190 -3.90 -3.20 8.04
N PRO A 191 -3.02 -3.15 7.03
CA PRO A 191 -3.04 -4.14 5.97
C PRO A 191 -3.08 -5.51 6.63
N SER A 192 -4.19 -6.24 6.48
CA SER A 192 -4.36 -7.54 7.14
C SER A 192 -3.35 -8.46 6.51
N ASN A 193 -2.26 -8.62 7.24
CA ASN A 193 -0.99 -9.14 6.81
C ASN A 193 -0.28 -8.29 5.76
N PHE A 194 0.75 -7.55 6.19
CA PHE A 194 1.85 -7.12 5.31
C PHE A 194 2.45 -8.30 4.52
N LEU A 195 2.21 -9.54 4.96
CA LEU A 195 2.72 -10.79 4.39
C LEU A 195 1.65 -11.75 3.84
N ALA A 196 0.34 -11.45 3.86
CA ALA A 196 -0.73 -12.33 3.30
C ALA A 196 -0.55 -12.61 1.81
N THR A 197 0.35 -11.85 1.22
CA THR A 197 0.74 -11.86 -0.15
C THR A 197 1.70 -13.01 -0.45
N SER A 198 2.11 -13.83 0.52
CA SER A 198 3.07 -14.95 0.34
C SER A 198 2.64 -16.02 -0.67
N THR A 199 1.35 -16.09 -1.01
CA THR A 199 0.84 -16.96 -2.09
C THR A 199 0.85 -16.28 -3.47
N ILE A 200 0.90 -14.94 -3.51
CA ILE A 200 0.77 -14.10 -4.71
C ILE A 200 2.13 -13.47 -5.10
N VAL A 201 3.01 -13.28 -4.13
CA VAL A 201 4.32 -12.64 -4.22
C VAL A 201 5.39 -13.71 -4.01
N GLU A 202 6.46 -13.63 -4.79
CA GLU A 202 7.57 -14.56 -4.68
C GLU A 202 8.16 -14.56 -3.25
N PRO A 203 8.43 -15.73 -2.63
CA PRO A 203 8.93 -15.80 -1.26
C PRO A 203 10.17 -14.95 -1.00
N GLN A 204 11.09 -14.87 -1.97
CA GLN A 204 12.30 -14.05 -1.86
C GLN A 204 12.01 -12.53 -1.84
N THR A 205 10.94 -12.09 -2.49
CA THR A 205 10.50 -10.68 -2.48
C THR A 205 9.93 -10.34 -1.11
N VAL A 206 9.10 -11.23 -0.54
CA VAL A 206 8.54 -11.09 0.81
C VAL A 206 9.66 -11.10 1.86
N HIS A 207 10.63 -12.00 1.73
CA HIS A 207 11.81 -12.09 2.61
C HIS A 207 12.63 -10.79 2.61
N ARG A 208 12.97 -10.27 1.43
CA ARG A 208 13.69 -8.99 1.29
C ARG A 208 12.91 -7.82 1.87
N PHE A 209 11.59 -7.79 1.68
CA PHE A 209 10.73 -6.80 2.29
C PHE A 209 10.74 -6.89 3.82
N ALA A 210 10.64 -8.09 4.40
CA ALA A 210 10.66 -8.28 5.85
C ALA A 210 11.98 -7.80 6.47
N ILE A 211 13.14 -8.17 5.90
CA ILE A 211 14.45 -7.68 6.37
C ILE A 211 14.51 -6.15 6.33
N HIS A 212 14.11 -5.55 5.20
CA HIS A 212 14.14 -4.10 5.01
C HIS A 212 13.21 -3.39 5.99
N SER A 213 11.98 -3.87 6.16
CA SER A 213 10.97 -3.28 7.06
C SER A 213 11.42 -3.34 8.52
N LEU A 214 11.95 -4.47 8.99
CA LEU A 214 12.50 -4.58 10.35
C LEU A 214 13.69 -3.64 10.56
N SER A 215 14.59 -3.52 9.58
CA SER A 215 15.70 -2.56 9.65
C SER A 215 15.19 -1.13 9.75
N LEU A 216 14.17 -0.77 8.95
CA LEU A 216 13.55 0.56 8.98
C LEU A 216 12.90 0.84 10.33
N ILE A 217 12.13 -0.12 10.87
CA ILE A 217 11.50 -0.02 12.20
C ILE A 217 12.55 0.28 13.27
N LEU A 218 13.66 -0.47 13.32
CA LEU A 218 14.70 -0.27 14.33
C LEU A 218 15.43 1.07 14.19
N SER A 219 15.58 1.57 12.96
CA SER A 219 16.21 2.88 12.69
C SER A 219 15.29 4.08 12.91
N PHE A 220 13.98 3.86 13.06
CA PHE A 220 12.99 4.93 13.14
C PHE A 220 13.09 5.70 14.47
N ASN A 221 13.31 7.02 14.38
CA ASN A 221 13.54 7.91 15.53
C ASN A 221 14.63 7.40 16.49
N ALA A 222 15.66 6.76 15.94
CA ALA A 222 16.81 6.26 16.68
C ALA A 222 17.74 7.40 17.10
N ASN A 223 17.41 8.03 18.24
CA ASN A 223 18.03 9.29 18.67
C ASN A 223 18.82 9.18 19.98
N LYS A 224 18.77 8.04 20.67
CA LYS A 224 19.44 7.82 21.96
C LYS A 224 20.66 6.92 21.77
N SER A 225 21.72 7.14 22.56
CA SER A 225 22.86 6.23 22.55
C SER A 225 22.49 4.91 23.24
N VAL A 226 23.13 3.80 22.84
CA VAL A 226 22.93 2.49 23.50
C VAL A 226 23.21 2.58 25.00
N ALA A 227 24.27 3.29 25.39
CA ALA A 227 24.65 3.45 26.79
C ALA A 227 23.62 4.25 27.60
N ASP A 228 23.00 5.27 27.02
CA ASP A 228 21.99 6.08 27.69
C ASP A 228 20.67 5.33 27.82
N CYS A 229 20.30 4.53 26.81
CA CYS A 229 19.15 3.64 26.88
C CYS A 229 19.31 2.57 27.95
N MET A 230 20.46 1.92 28.07
CA MET A 230 20.68 0.88 29.07
C MET A 230 20.60 1.42 30.51
N LYS A 231 20.92 2.70 30.72
CA LYS A 231 20.80 3.36 32.02
C LYS A 231 19.35 3.69 32.40
N SER A 232 18.41 3.68 31.46
CA SER A 232 17.01 4.05 31.69
C SER A 232 16.08 2.86 31.92
N GLU A 233 16.49 1.86 32.69
CA GLU A 233 15.72 0.62 32.98
C GLU A 233 14.26 0.86 33.37
N THR A 234 13.97 1.98 34.06
CA THR A 234 12.61 2.41 34.41
C THR A 234 11.76 2.81 33.20
N GLU A 235 12.35 3.35 32.14
CA GLU A 235 11.66 3.65 30.87
C GLU A 235 11.34 2.37 30.10
N TRP A 236 12.19 1.33 30.17
CA TRP A 236 11.96 0.06 29.48
C TRP A 236 10.78 -0.70 30.10
N MET A 237 10.71 -0.73 31.43
CA MET A 237 9.65 -1.43 32.17
C MET A 237 8.32 -0.68 32.20
N SER A 238 8.33 0.64 31.99
CA SER A 238 7.12 1.47 31.92
C SER A 238 6.59 1.65 30.50
N SER A 239 7.38 1.31 29.48
CA SER A 239 6.95 1.35 28.08
C SER A 239 5.93 0.25 27.82
N SER A 240 4.64 0.61 27.75
CA SER A 240 3.62 -0.32 27.27
C SER A 240 3.99 -0.78 25.86
N THR A 241 3.89 -2.09 25.62
CA THR A 241 4.11 -2.66 24.29
C THR A 241 2.99 -2.15 23.39
N SER A 242 3.34 -1.43 22.32
CA SER A 242 2.36 -0.89 21.38
C SER A 242 1.53 -2.02 20.77
N VAL A 243 0.20 -1.85 20.80
CA VAL A 243 -0.79 -2.82 20.29
C VAL A 243 -0.64 -3.05 18.79
N ILE A 244 0.01 -2.13 18.07
CA ILE A 244 0.28 -2.22 16.63
C ILE A 244 1.69 -2.76 16.35
N LEU A 245 2.70 -2.19 17.02
CA LEU A 245 4.10 -2.44 16.68
C LEU A 245 4.50 -3.89 16.96
N GLN A 246 4.06 -4.45 18.09
CA GLN A 246 4.44 -5.81 18.46
C GLN A 246 3.85 -6.85 17.49
N PRO A 247 2.54 -6.84 17.16
CA PRO A 247 2.00 -7.76 16.15
C PRO A 247 2.67 -7.60 14.78
N MET A 248 2.95 -6.36 14.35
CA MET A 248 3.59 -6.09 13.06
C MET A 248 5.02 -6.68 12.99
N ILE A 249 5.82 -6.52 14.04
CA ILE A 249 7.16 -7.13 14.11
C ILE A 249 7.06 -8.67 14.08
N LYS A 250 6.14 -9.24 14.86
CA LYS A 250 5.91 -10.69 14.88
C LYS A 250 5.52 -11.22 13.51
N GLU A 251 4.73 -10.45 12.76
CA GLU A 251 4.38 -10.79 11.39
C GLU A 251 5.65 -10.94 10.54
N PHE A 252 6.52 -9.91 10.51
CA PHE A 252 7.78 -9.96 9.76
C PHE A 252 8.70 -11.13 10.15
N PHE A 253 8.66 -11.59 11.39
CA PHE A 253 9.43 -12.75 11.84
C PHE A 253 8.97 -14.06 11.21
N LEU A 254 7.71 -14.17 10.76
CA LEU A 254 7.20 -15.39 10.13
C LEU A 254 7.93 -15.74 8.82
N CYS A 255 8.57 -14.75 8.18
CA CYS A 255 9.34 -14.96 6.95
C CYS A 255 10.85 -15.10 7.16
N LEU A 256 11.33 -15.07 8.41
CA LEU A 256 12.74 -15.04 8.75
C LEU A 256 13.08 -16.11 9.80
N ASN A 257 14.33 -16.55 9.80
CA ASN A 257 14.83 -17.40 10.88
C ASN A 257 15.46 -16.58 12.01
N TYR A 258 15.70 -17.23 13.15
CA TYR A 258 16.29 -16.61 14.34
C TYR A 258 17.61 -15.88 14.05
N LEU A 259 18.50 -16.47 13.25
CA LEU A 259 19.82 -15.89 12.95
C LEU A 259 19.69 -14.59 12.15
N GLU A 260 18.76 -14.54 11.20
CA GLU A 260 18.49 -13.35 10.40
C GLU A 260 17.92 -12.22 11.26
N VAL A 261 16.93 -12.54 12.09
CA VAL A 261 16.30 -11.59 13.02
C VAL A 261 17.35 -11.05 14.00
N ASN A 262 18.14 -11.93 14.63
CA ASN A 262 19.22 -11.51 15.52
C ASN A 262 20.27 -10.66 14.79
N GLY A 263 20.64 -11.01 13.55
CA GLY A 263 21.58 -10.23 12.75
C GLY A 263 21.05 -8.84 12.35
N ILE A 264 19.73 -8.66 12.22
CA ILE A 264 19.12 -7.33 12.03
C ILE A 264 19.24 -6.50 13.31
N LEU A 265 18.93 -7.10 14.47
CA LEU A 265 19.05 -6.44 15.77
C LEU A 265 20.50 -6.00 16.05
N MET A 266 21.47 -6.90 15.87
CA MET A 266 22.88 -6.58 16.13
C MET A 266 23.38 -5.43 15.25
N ARG A 267 23.06 -5.43 13.96
CA ARG A 267 23.39 -4.30 13.06
C ARG A 267 22.75 -2.98 13.50
N ALA A 268 21.53 -3.03 14.05
CA ALA A 268 20.90 -1.82 14.58
C ALA A 268 21.61 -1.31 15.84
N LEU A 269 22.05 -2.19 16.73
CA LEU A 269 22.81 -1.83 17.93
C LEU A 269 24.21 -1.29 17.58
N GLU A 270 24.88 -1.84 16.56
CA GLU A 270 26.17 -1.38 16.05
C GLU A 270 26.14 0.07 15.56
N ASN A 271 24.99 0.55 15.05
CA ASN A 271 24.83 1.93 14.59
C ASN A 271 24.84 2.97 15.74
N GLN A 272 24.91 2.53 17.01
CA GLN A 272 25.00 3.32 18.24
C GLN A 272 23.84 4.27 18.53
N SER A 273 22.93 4.51 17.59
CA SER A 273 21.71 5.27 17.79
C SER A 273 20.51 4.32 17.79
N ILE A 274 19.73 4.34 18.87
CA ILE A 274 18.62 3.40 19.07
C ILE A 274 17.36 4.10 19.58
N ASN A 275 16.23 3.44 19.36
CA ASN A 275 14.94 3.78 19.93
C ASN A 275 14.57 2.70 20.96
N SER A 276 14.60 3.04 22.26
CA SER A 276 14.40 2.08 23.36
C SER A 276 13.08 1.33 23.24
N VAL A 277 11.99 2.02 22.84
CA VAL A 277 10.66 1.42 22.71
C VAL A 277 10.64 0.38 21.59
N HIS A 278 11.29 0.70 20.46
CA HIS A 278 11.35 -0.21 19.32
C HIS A 278 12.22 -1.42 19.61
N ILE A 279 13.39 -1.22 20.25
CA ILE A 279 14.28 -2.31 20.67
C ILE A 279 13.58 -3.21 21.68
N PHE A 280 12.93 -2.64 22.69
CA PHE A 280 12.17 -3.40 23.68
C PHE A 280 11.04 -4.21 23.04
N THR A 281 10.24 -3.57 22.18
CA THR A 281 9.14 -4.25 21.47
C THR A 281 9.66 -5.37 20.57
N TYR A 282 10.80 -5.15 19.91
CA TYR A 282 11.48 -6.14 19.09
C TYR A 282 11.96 -7.33 19.91
N LEU A 283 12.59 -7.08 21.06
CA LEU A 283 13.02 -8.13 21.99
C LEU A 283 11.83 -8.91 22.54
N CYS A 284 10.74 -8.24 22.94
CA CYS A 284 9.51 -8.91 23.36
C CYS A 284 8.95 -9.81 22.24
N ALA A 285 8.96 -9.36 20.99
CA ALA A 285 8.60 -10.21 19.85
C ALA A 285 9.58 -11.38 19.68
N LEU A 286 10.90 -11.14 19.81
CA LEU A 286 11.93 -12.15 19.62
C LEU A 286 11.79 -13.30 20.63
N TYR A 287 11.66 -12.96 21.92
CA TYR A 287 11.49 -13.93 23.00
C TYR A 287 10.16 -14.68 22.95
N THR A 288 9.16 -14.13 22.26
CA THR A 288 7.85 -14.80 22.10
C THR A 288 7.78 -15.65 20.84
N CYS A 289 8.52 -15.31 19.78
CA CYS A 289 8.49 -16.04 18.51
C CYS A 289 9.57 -17.12 18.38
N PHE A 290 10.72 -16.99 19.08
CA PHE A 290 11.85 -17.91 18.93
C PHE A 290 12.25 -18.53 20.28
N THR A 291 12.29 -19.85 20.32
CA THR A 291 12.70 -20.63 21.49
C THR A 291 14.19 -20.52 21.80
N GLU A 292 14.98 -20.13 20.81
CA GLU A 292 16.44 -20.01 20.84
C GLU A 292 16.91 -18.70 21.51
N ALA A 293 16.02 -17.70 21.58
CA ALA A 293 16.35 -16.37 22.10
C ALA A 293 16.87 -16.38 23.56
N PRO A 294 16.24 -17.09 24.54
CA PRO A 294 16.71 -17.16 25.92
C PRO A 294 18.11 -17.75 26.11
N THR A 295 18.52 -18.67 25.24
CA THR A 295 19.84 -19.33 25.34
C THR A 295 20.93 -18.51 24.66
N SER A 296 20.65 -17.95 23.49
CA SER A 296 21.64 -17.25 22.68
C SER A 296 21.88 -15.80 23.14
N MET A 297 20.87 -15.11 23.68
CA MET A 297 21.03 -13.72 24.11
C MET A 297 21.79 -13.57 25.44
N LYS A 298 21.83 -14.62 26.28
CA LYS A 298 22.62 -14.64 27.52
C LYS A 298 24.14 -14.54 27.28
N GLY A 299 24.61 -14.85 26.08
CA GLY A 299 26.03 -14.72 25.70
C GLY A 299 26.39 -13.40 25.02
N THR A 300 25.39 -12.61 24.60
CA THR A 300 25.58 -11.42 23.75
C THR A 300 25.30 -10.12 24.50
N ILE A 301 24.53 -10.17 25.60
CA ILE A 301 24.27 -9.05 26.50
C ILE A 301 25.12 -9.26 27.76
N ILE A 302 26.42 -8.95 27.68
CA ILE A 302 27.30 -8.72 28.83
C ILE A 302 28.11 -7.46 28.56
#